data_AF-A0A9E5TFD8-F1
#
_entry.id   AF-A0A9E5TFD8-F1
#
_cell.length_a   1.000
_cell.length_b   1.000
_cell.length_c   1.000
_cell.angle_alpha   90.00
_cell.angle_beta   90.00
_cell.angle_gamma   90.00
#
_symmetry.space_group_name_H-M   'P 1'
#
loop_
_entity.id
_entity.type
_entity.pdbx_description
1 polymer ?
#
loop_
_entity_poly.entity_id
_entity_poly.type
_entity_poly.pdbx_seq_one_letter_code
_entity_poly.pdbx_strand_id
1 'polypeptide(L)'
;AGGLEKVHEADAIVVGGHTVEDAELKYGLSVTGVIHPEKVVLNTGAQAGDKLILTKPLGTGIISTAVKGGVASASAEARIVKSMTTLNRKAAELMQEVGVHAATDVTGFGLLGHAGEMIDGSDIGMAIHSAAVPFFPEAREYAQKGMIPGGLHRNREFRVNIVSMEKTVPDYMA
;
A
#
# COMPACT_ATOMS: atom_id res chain seq x y z
N ALA A 1 17.25 -7.44 -7.44
CA ALA A 1 17.89 -6.36 -6.68
C ALA A 1 17.85 -6.67 -5.19
N GLY A 2 18.97 -6.50 -4.49
CA GLY A 2 19.05 -6.60 -3.02
C GLY A 2 18.81 -5.26 -2.32
N GLY A 3 18.85 -5.24 -0.98
CA GLY A 3 18.62 -4.02 -0.19
C GLY A 3 19.58 -2.87 -0.53
N LEU A 4 20.89 -3.16 -0.62
CA LEU A 4 21.92 -2.16 -0.96
C LEU A 4 21.70 -1.53 -2.34
N GLU A 5 21.43 -2.36 -3.35
CA GLU A 5 21.17 -1.90 -4.72
C GLU A 5 19.95 -0.98 -4.78
N LYS A 6 18.90 -1.28 -4.02
CA LYS A 6 17.70 -0.45 -3.95
C LYS A 6 17.94 0.89 -3.24
N VAL A 7 18.81 0.91 -2.22
CA VAL A 7 19.24 2.14 -1.56
C VAL A 7 20.04 3.02 -2.51
N HIS A 8 20.94 2.43 -3.31
CA HIS A 8 21.66 3.18 -4.34
C HIS A 8 20.74 3.71 -5.44
N GLU A 9 19.76 2.91 -5.90
CA GLU A 9 18.73 3.40 -6.83
C GLU A 9 17.93 4.57 -6.25
N ALA A 10 17.81 4.66 -4.91
CA ALA A 10 17.17 5.75 -4.19
C ALA A 10 18.08 6.98 -3.98
N ASP A 11 19.27 7.03 -4.61
CA ASP A 11 20.29 8.07 -4.42
C ASP A 11 20.68 8.26 -2.94
N ALA A 12 20.61 7.18 -2.17
CA ALA A 12 20.95 7.15 -0.76
C ALA A 12 22.14 6.22 -0.51
N ILE A 13 22.70 6.30 0.70
CA ILE A 13 23.84 5.48 1.14
C ILE A 13 23.49 4.69 2.40
N VAL A 14 24.00 3.46 2.50
CA VAL A 14 23.92 2.68 3.74
C VAL A 14 25.11 3.07 4.62
N VAL A 15 24.84 3.69 5.77
CA VAL A 15 25.88 4.21 6.69
C VAL A 15 26.20 3.28 7.86
N GLY A 16 25.55 2.11 7.92
CA GLY A 16 25.73 1.13 8.99
C GLY A 16 24.52 0.21 9.13
N GLY A 17 24.50 -0.57 10.21
CA GLY A 17 23.40 -1.46 10.54
C GLY A 17 23.63 -2.16 11.87
N HIS A 18 22.58 -2.81 12.38
CA HIS A 18 22.64 -3.66 13.56
C HIS A 18 21.98 -5.00 13.25
N THR A 19 22.58 -6.09 13.71
CA THR A 19 22.03 -7.44 13.55
C THR A 19 21.59 -7.94 14.91
N VAL A 20 20.39 -8.52 14.95
CA VAL A 20 19.78 -9.07 16.17
C VAL A 20 19.45 -10.53 15.89
N GLU A 21 19.68 -11.39 16.88
CA GLU A 21 19.23 -12.78 16.84
C GLU A 21 17.72 -12.84 17.09
N ASP A 22 17.01 -13.54 16.21
CA ASP A 22 15.55 -13.68 16.27
C ASP A 22 15.15 -15.08 15.74
N ALA A 23 14.02 -15.60 16.21
CA ALA A 23 13.44 -16.85 15.75
C ALA A 23 12.96 -16.78 14.29
N GLU A 24 12.60 -15.58 13.82
CA GLU A 24 12.18 -15.36 12.43
C GLU A 24 13.05 -14.32 11.74
N LEU A 25 13.40 -14.58 10.48
CA LEU A 25 14.15 -13.65 9.64
C LEU A 25 13.35 -12.37 9.39
N LYS A 26 13.92 -11.23 9.82
CA LYS A 26 13.39 -9.89 9.57
C LYS A 26 14.49 -9.02 8.99
N TYR A 27 14.13 -8.15 8.05
CA TYR A 27 15.04 -7.19 7.45
C TYR A 27 14.29 -5.87 7.23
N GLY A 28 14.97 -4.75 7.51
CA GLY A 28 14.43 -3.41 7.35
C GLY A 28 15.55 -2.37 7.39
N LEU A 29 15.17 -1.12 7.12
CA LEU A 29 16.07 0.03 7.13
C LEU A 29 15.47 1.12 8.01
N SER A 30 16.33 1.84 8.73
CA SER A 30 16.00 3.16 9.28
C SER A 30 16.48 4.20 8.28
N VAL A 31 15.60 5.10 7.85
CA VAL A 31 15.86 6.03 6.74
C VAL A 31 15.70 7.47 7.24
N THR A 32 16.71 8.30 6.95
CA THR A 32 16.67 9.74 7.19
C THR A 32 16.59 10.46 5.84
N GLY A 33 15.60 11.35 5.69
CA GLY A 33 15.45 12.21 4.52
C GLY A 33 15.35 13.68 4.93
N VAL A 34 15.47 14.58 3.94
CA VAL A 34 15.30 16.02 4.12
C VAL A 34 14.21 16.53 3.19
N ILE A 35 13.43 17.50 3.66
CA ILE A 35 12.37 18.15 2.89
C ILE A 35 12.32 19.63 3.23
N HIS A 36 12.01 20.47 2.23
CA HIS A 36 11.73 21.88 2.49
C HIS A 36 10.46 22.00 3.35
N PRO A 37 10.43 22.82 4.42
CA PRO A 37 9.28 22.90 5.32
C PRO A 37 7.95 23.19 4.61
N GLU A 38 7.97 24.02 3.57
CA GLU A 38 6.78 24.37 2.78
C GLU A 38 6.33 23.28 1.79
N LYS A 39 7.11 22.20 1.64
CA LYS A 39 6.79 21.07 0.74
C LYS A 39 6.31 19.83 1.50
N VAL A 40 6.10 19.94 2.80
CA VAL A 40 5.60 18.82 3.62
C VAL A 40 4.15 18.53 3.24
N VAL A 41 3.90 17.34 2.72
CA VAL A 41 2.54 16.80 2.51
C VAL A 41 2.23 15.88 3.67
N LEU A 42 1.14 16.15 4.38
CA LEU A 42 0.67 15.34 5.48
C LEU A 42 -0.24 14.21 4.97
N ASN A 43 -0.43 13.21 5.82
CA ASN A 43 -1.45 12.19 5.59
C ASN A 43 -2.86 12.68 5.94
N THR A 44 -3.01 13.89 6.48
CA THR A 44 -4.28 14.55 6.77
C THR A 44 -4.42 15.82 5.93
N GLY A 45 -5.61 16.41 5.92
CA GLY A 45 -5.88 17.66 5.19
C GLY A 45 -6.54 17.47 3.82
N ALA A 46 -7.00 16.26 3.51
CA ALA A 46 -7.87 16.02 2.36
C ALA A 46 -9.11 16.91 2.42
N GLN A 47 -9.60 17.33 1.25
CA GLN A 47 -10.70 18.29 1.13
C GLN A 47 -11.85 17.71 0.30
N ALA A 48 -13.06 18.20 0.56
CA ALA A 48 -14.21 17.87 -0.27
C ALA A 48 -13.96 18.35 -1.72
N GLY A 49 -14.13 17.44 -2.68
CA GLY A 49 -13.87 17.70 -4.09
C GLY A 49 -12.56 17.10 -4.62
N ASP A 50 -11.67 16.65 -3.73
CA ASP A 50 -10.43 15.98 -4.10
C ASP A 50 -10.66 14.73 -4.95
N LYS A 51 -9.65 14.39 -5.76
CA LYS A 51 -9.59 13.13 -6.52
C LYS A 51 -8.63 12.17 -5.82
N LEU A 52 -9.06 10.92 -5.66
CA LEU A 52 -8.23 9.84 -5.11
C LEU A 52 -7.38 9.24 -6.23
N ILE A 53 -6.06 9.28 -6.06
CA ILE A 53 -5.09 8.73 -7.02
C ILE A 53 -4.32 7.60 -6.34
N LEU A 54 -4.33 6.42 -6.95
CA LEU A 54 -3.53 5.27 -6.52
C LEU A 54 -2.46 4.96 -7.56
N THR A 55 -1.19 4.91 -7.13
CA THR A 55 -0.04 4.82 -8.04
C THR A 55 0.44 3.39 -8.30
N LYS A 56 -0.07 2.42 -7.53
CA LYS A 56 0.25 0.99 -7.67
C LYS A 56 -0.97 0.12 -7.46
N PRO A 57 -1.09 -1.00 -8.20
CA PRO A 57 -2.17 -1.95 -7.99
C PRO A 57 -2.11 -2.64 -6.62
N LEU A 58 -3.27 -2.98 -6.08
CA LEU A 58 -3.45 -3.71 -4.83
C LEU A 58 -3.45 -5.24 -5.05
N GLY A 59 -3.36 -5.99 -3.95
CA GLY A 59 -3.45 -7.46 -3.95
C GLY A 59 -2.12 -8.19 -3.68
N THR A 60 -1.04 -7.46 -3.40
CA THR A 60 0.26 -8.04 -3.07
C THR A 60 0.19 -9.01 -1.89
N GLY A 61 -0.58 -8.72 -0.85
CA GLY A 61 -0.76 -9.60 0.31
C GLY A 61 -1.39 -10.95 -0.05
N ILE A 62 -2.43 -10.95 -0.88
CA ILE A 62 -3.11 -12.17 -1.35
C ILE A 62 -2.15 -13.02 -2.19
N ILE A 63 -1.46 -12.41 -3.16
CA ILE A 63 -0.51 -13.12 -4.01
C ILE A 63 0.70 -13.61 -3.18
N SER A 64 1.16 -12.84 -2.20
CA SER A 64 2.23 -13.28 -1.29
C SER A 64 1.82 -14.50 -0.46
N THR A 65 0.55 -14.56 -0.02
CA THR A 65 0.01 -15.78 0.63
C THR A 65 0.02 -16.97 -0.32
N ALA A 66 -0.35 -16.77 -1.59
CA ALA A 66 -0.28 -17.80 -2.62
C ALA A 66 1.16 -18.27 -2.92
N VAL A 67 2.15 -17.36 -2.90
CA VAL A 67 3.58 -17.69 -3.02
C VAL A 67 4.03 -18.53 -1.84
N LYS A 68 3.70 -18.11 -0.60
CA LYS A 68 4.01 -18.89 0.62
C LYS A 68 3.36 -20.28 0.61
N GLY A 69 2.16 -20.39 0.04
CA GLY A 69 1.45 -21.66 -0.13
C GLY A 69 1.93 -22.51 -1.31
N GLY A 70 2.90 -22.04 -2.11
CA GLY A 70 3.44 -22.78 -3.26
C GLY A 70 2.49 -22.91 -4.45
N VAL A 71 1.44 -22.09 -4.53
CA VAL A 71 0.41 -22.17 -5.59
C VAL A 71 0.42 -20.97 -6.55
N ALA A 72 1.24 -19.96 -6.27
CA ALA A 72 1.36 -18.81 -7.16
C ALA A 72 2.15 -19.16 -8.43
N SER A 73 1.67 -18.69 -9.59
CA SER A 73 2.46 -18.77 -10.82
C SER A 73 3.69 -17.87 -10.74
N ALA A 74 4.79 -18.28 -11.40
CA ALA A 74 6.02 -17.48 -11.49
C ALA A 74 5.76 -16.08 -12.08
N SER A 75 4.78 -15.96 -12.98
CA SER A 75 4.40 -14.67 -13.56
C SER A 75 3.71 -13.74 -12.55
N ALA A 76 2.89 -14.29 -11.64
CA ALA A 76 2.23 -13.53 -10.57
C ALA A 76 3.26 -13.03 -9.55
N GLU A 77 4.17 -13.91 -9.15
CA GLU A 77 5.28 -13.58 -8.26
C GLU A 77 6.15 -12.47 -8.85
N ALA A 78 6.59 -12.61 -10.10
CA ALA A 78 7.40 -11.61 -10.78
C ALA A 78 6.69 -10.24 -10.87
N ARG A 79 5.36 -10.22 -11.11
CA ARG A 79 4.57 -8.97 -11.16
C ARG A 79 4.55 -8.25 -9.81
N ILE A 80 4.26 -8.97 -8.72
CA ILE A 80 4.23 -8.35 -7.39
C ILE A 80 5.62 -7.92 -6.93
N VAL A 81 6.66 -8.71 -7.22
CA VAL A 81 8.06 -8.35 -6.91
C VAL A 81 8.44 -7.07 -7.63
N LYS A 82 8.13 -6.95 -8.92
CA LYS A 82 8.40 -5.72 -9.69
C LYS A 82 7.71 -4.50 -9.08
N SER A 83 6.43 -4.60 -8.74
CA SER A 83 5.68 -3.48 -8.14
C SER A 83 6.21 -3.09 -6.75
N MET A 84 6.44 -4.08 -5.88
CA MET A 84 6.93 -3.86 -4.51
C MET A 84 8.35 -3.31 -4.48
N THR A 85 9.20 -3.68 -5.45
CA THR A 85 10.58 -3.18 -5.54
C THR A 85 10.70 -1.87 -6.32
N THR A 86 9.64 -1.37 -6.97
CA THR A 86 9.66 -0.07 -7.64
C THR A 86 9.64 1.06 -6.60
N LEU A 87 10.58 2.01 -6.66
CA LEU A 87 10.58 3.16 -5.75
C LEU A 87 9.37 4.07 -5.98
N ASN A 88 8.85 4.68 -4.91
CA ASN A 88 7.79 5.69 -5.00
C ASN A 88 8.32 7.08 -5.38
N ARG A 89 9.62 7.23 -5.72
CA ARG A 89 10.25 8.52 -6.08
C ARG A 89 9.42 9.32 -7.09
N LYS A 90 9.09 8.69 -8.23
CA LYS A 90 8.36 9.40 -9.30
C LYS A 90 6.95 9.81 -8.87
N ALA A 91 6.27 8.98 -8.09
CA ALA A 91 4.96 9.32 -7.53
C ALA A 91 5.07 10.51 -6.57
N ALA A 92 6.12 10.55 -5.73
CA ALA A 92 6.36 11.64 -4.81
C ALA A 92 6.70 12.96 -5.51
N GLU A 93 7.50 12.92 -6.58
CA GLU A 93 7.79 14.11 -7.41
C GLU A 93 6.52 14.65 -8.08
N LEU A 94 5.71 13.76 -8.69
CA LEU A 94 4.49 14.16 -9.39
C LEU A 94 3.41 14.70 -8.44
N MET A 95 3.24 14.13 -7.25
CA MET A 95 2.25 14.66 -6.30
C MET A 95 2.63 16.06 -5.79
N GLN A 96 3.93 16.35 -5.69
CA GLN A 96 4.43 17.68 -5.34
C GLN A 96 4.22 18.68 -6.47
N GLU A 97 4.47 18.28 -7.72
CA GLU A 97 4.28 19.12 -8.91
C GLU A 97 2.82 19.51 -9.11
N VAL A 98 1.89 18.58 -8.89
CA VAL A 98 0.45 18.83 -9.04
C VAL A 98 -0.14 19.61 -7.87
N GLY A 99 0.48 19.54 -6.68
CA GLY A 99 -0.01 20.20 -5.47
C GLY A 99 -1.18 19.44 -4.84
N VAL A 100 -0.89 18.35 -4.15
CA VAL A 100 -1.91 17.56 -3.43
C VAL A 100 -2.19 18.12 -2.03
N HIS A 101 -3.42 17.94 -1.55
CA HIS A 101 -3.80 18.34 -0.18
C HIS A 101 -3.34 17.33 0.89
N ALA A 102 -3.33 16.04 0.57
CA ALA A 102 -2.89 14.97 1.46
C ALA A 102 -2.31 13.79 0.67
N ALA A 103 -1.43 13.01 1.30
CA ALA A 103 -0.87 11.80 0.72
C ALA A 103 -0.47 10.78 1.81
N THR A 104 -0.63 9.50 1.49
CA THR A 104 -0.14 8.38 2.32
C THR A 104 0.25 7.21 1.41
N ASP A 105 1.04 6.27 1.93
CA ASP A 105 1.40 5.04 1.23
C ASP A 105 0.55 3.84 1.72
N VAL A 106 -0.03 3.09 0.76
CA VAL A 106 -0.87 1.93 1.10
C VAL A 106 0.00 0.72 1.44
N THR A 107 0.07 0.40 2.73
CA THR A 107 0.89 -0.70 3.29
C THR A 107 0.05 -1.72 4.08
N GLY A 108 0.44 -2.05 5.32
CA GLY A 108 -0.09 -3.19 6.08
C GLY A 108 -1.58 -3.08 6.44
N PHE A 109 -2.10 -1.85 6.57
CA PHE A 109 -3.52 -1.60 6.88
C PHE A 109 -4.45 -1.68 5.67
N GLY A 110 -3.88 -1.80 4.45
CA GLY A 110 -4.64 -1.82 3.21
C GLY A 110 -5.27 -0.46 2.86
N LEU A 111 -5.94 -0.41 1.71
CA LEU A 111 -6.46 0.85 1.15
C LEU A 111 -7.43 1.55 2.09
N LEU A 112 -8.43 0.83 2.62
CA LEU A 112 -9.45 1.41 3.49
C LEU A 112 -8.90 1.83 4.87
N GLY A 113 -7.86 1.14 5.35
CA GLY A 113 -7.15 1.53 6.56
C GLY A 113 -6.52 2.91 6.41
N HIS A 114 -5.72 3.07 5.36
CA HIS A 114 -5.00 4.30 5.04
C HIS A 114 -5.92 5.45 4.59
N ALA A 115 -6.96 5.15 3.81
CA ALA A 115 -7.99 6.12 3.45
C ALA A 115 -8.74 6.64 4.70
N GLY A 116 -9.05 5.74 5.64
CA GLY A 116 -9.69 6.11 6.91
C GLY A 116 -8.81 7.02 7.78
N GLU A 117 -7.50 6.78 7.85
CA GLU A 117 -6.57 7.67 8.55
C GLU A 117 -6.53 9.08 7.94
N MET A 118 -6.66 9.18 6.62
CA MET A 118 -6.54 10.45 5.91
C MET A 118 -7.72 11.41 6.14
N ILE A 119 -8.89 10.85 6.48
CA ILE A 119 -10.09 11.63 6.83
C ILE A 119 -10.41 11.59 8.33
N ASP A 120 -9.55 10.98 9.15
CA ASP A 120 -9.80 10.86 10.58
C ASP A 120 -9.87 12.25 11.24
N GLY A 121 -10.88 12.47 12.08
CA GLY A 121 -11.15 13.76 12.71
C GLY A 121 -11.64 14.87 11.77
N SER A 122 -12.04 14.54 10.53
CA SER A 122 -12.64 15.49 9.58
C SER A 122 -14.13 15.21 9.34
N ASP A 123 -14.86 16.21 8.85
CA ASP A 123 -16.28 16.09 8.49
C ASP A 123 -16.49 15.59 7.04
N ILE A 124 -15.44 15.10 6.38
CA ILE A 124 -15.49 14.60 5.00
C ILE A 124 -15.48 13.08 4.93
N GLY A 125 -16.02 12.54 3.85
CA GLY A 125 -15.95 11.11 3.51
C GLY A 125 -15.19 10.87 2.21
N MET A 126 -14.82 9.60 1.98
CA MET A 126 -14.20 9.17 0.72
C MET A 126 -15.14 8.21 -0.03
N ALA A 127 -15.44 8.56 -1.28
CA ALA A 127 -16.15 7.67 -2.21
C ALA A 127 -15.14 6.91 -3.08
N ILE A 128 -15.07 5.59 -2.91
CA ILE A 128 -14.17 4.72 -3.68
C ILE A 128 -15.01 3.85 -4.61
N HIS A 129 -14.83 4.04 -5.90
CA HIS A 129 -15.44 3.17 -6.91
C HIS A 129 -14.66 1.86 -7.01
N SER A 130 -15.19 0.78 -6.43
CA SER A 130 -14.52 -0.54 -6.38
C SER A 130 -14.06 -1.04 -7.76
N ALA A 131 -14.83 -0.78 -8.81
CA ALA A 131 -14.49 -1.14 -10.19
C ALA A 131 -13.29 -0.36 -10.77
N ALA A 132 -12.96 0.80 -10.22
CA ALA A 132 -11.82 1.63 -10.63
C ALA A 132 -10.56 1.36 -9.82
N VAL A 133 -10.64 0.56 -8.74
CA VAL A 133 -9.48 0.23 -7.92
C VAL A 133 -8.59 -0.74 -8.69
N PRO A 134 -7.33 -0.39 -9.00
CA PRO A 134 -6.45 -1.29 -9.72
C PRO A 134 -6.01 -2.43 -8.81
N PHE A 135 -6.27 -3.66 -9.23
CA PHE A 135 -5.75 -4.87 -8.60
C PHE A 135 -4.83 -5.61 -9.56
N PHE A 136 -3.89 -6.39 -9.03
CA PHE A 136 -3.24 -7.42 -9.84
C PHE A 136 -4.29 -8.41 -10.35
N PRO A 137 -4.23 -8.83 -11.63
CA PRO A 137 -5.21 -9.75 -12.19
C PRO A 137 -5.39 -11.04 -11.37
N GLU A 138 -4.29 -11.56 -10.80
CA GLU A 138 -4.27 -12.82 -10.06
C GLU A 138 -4.79 -12.69 -8.64
N ALA A 139 -4.86 -11.47 -8.09
CA ALA A 139 -5.31 -11.25 -6.72
C ALA A 139 -6.74 -11.77 -6.54
N ARG A 140 -7.61 -11.56 -7.53
CA ARG A 140 -8.99 -12.07 -7.50
C ARG A 140 -9.03 -13.59 -7.48
N GLU A 141 -8.28 -14.23 -8.38
CA GLU A 141 -8.27 -15.70 -8.50
C GLU A 141 -7.80 -16.35 -7.19
N TYR A 142 -6.69 -15.88 -6.62
CA TYR A 142 -6.18 -16.44 -5.37
C TYR A 142 -7.08 -16.12 -4.17
N ALA A 143 -7.70 -14.95 -4.12
CA ALA A 143 -8.69 -14.63 -3.09
C ALA A 143 -9.87 -15.60 -3.13
N GLN A 144 -10.40 -15.90 -4.32
CA GLN A 144 -11.48 -16.87 -4.49
C GLN A 144 -11.08 -18.31 -4.11
N LYS A 145 -9.78 -18.64 -4.19
CA LYS A 145 -9.21 -19.90 -3.68
C LYS A 145 -8.93 -19.88 -2.17
N GLY A 146 -9.30 -18.81 -1.46
CA GLY A 146 -9.14 -18.69 -0.01
C GLY A 146 -7.73 -18.26 0.44
N MET A 147 -6.87 -17.75 -0.46
CA MET A 147 -5.53 -17.27 -0.12
C MET A 147 -5.57 -15.87 0.52
N ILE A 148 -6.28 -15.75 1.64
CA ILE A 148 -6.51 -14.50 2.36
C ILE A 148 -5.54 -14.42 3.54
N PRO A 149 -4.60 -13.45 3.56
CA PRO A 149 -3.75 -13.25 4.74
C PRO A 149 -4.58 -12.82 5.95
N GLY A 150 -4.27 -13.39 7.13
CA GLY A 150 -4.99 -13.09 8.37
C GLY A 150 -5.02 -11.60 8.77
N GLY A 151 -4.06 -10.79 8.27
CA GLY A 151 -4.06 -9.34 8.45
C GLY A 151 -5.26 -8.64 7.81
N LEU A 152 -5.81 -9.16 6.70
CA LEU A 152 -6.98 -8.57 6.05
C LEU A 152 -8.23 -8.66 6.92
N HIS A 153 -8.43 -9.77 7.65
CA HIS A 153 -9.55 -9.89 8.58
C HIS A 153 -9.47 -8.85 9.69
N ARG A 154 -8.29 -8.66 10.29
CA ARG A 154 -8.07 -7.63 11.32
C ARG A 154 -8.29 -6.21 10.79
N ASN A 155 -7.79 -5.91 9.59
CA ASN A 155 -7.99 -4.59 8.96
C ASN A 155 -9.49 -4.32 8.71
N ARG A 156 -10.22 -5.34 8.26
CA ARG A 156 -11.66 -5.27 8.03
C ARG A 156 -12.40 -5.00 9.34
N GLU A 157 -12.17 -5.80 10.37
CA GLU A 157 -12.80 -5.64 11.69
C GLU A 157 -12.54 -4.25 12.27
N PHE A 158 -11.33 -3.71 12.08
CA PHE A 158 -10.97 -2.39 12.58
C PHE A 158 -11.69 -1.23 11.86
N ARG A 159 -12.01 -1.38 10.56
CA ARG A 159 -12.59 -0.29 9.75
C ARG A 159 -14.05 -0.49 9.37
N VAL A 160 -14.66 -1.65 9.62
CA VAL A 160 -16.03 -1.95 9.18
C VAL A 160 -17.07 -0.92 9.65
N ASN A 161 -16.89 -0.34 10.84
CA ASN A 161 -17.84 0.61 11.42
C ASN A 161 -17.83 1.99 10.74
N ILE A 162 -16.83 2.29 9.92
CA ILE A 162 -16.72 3.57 9.19
C ILE A 162 -16.88 3.40 7.68
N VAL A 163 -17.20 2.18 7.22
CA VAL A 163 -17.33 1.85 5.80
C VAL A 163 -18.77 1.47 5.49
N SER A 164 -19.38 2.18 4.56
CA SER A 164 -20.64 1.78 3.92
C SER A 164 -20.34 1.18 2.55
N MET A 165 -20.82 -0.04 2.30
CA MET A 165 -20.66 -0.72 1.00
C MET A 165 -22.01 -0.84 0.31
N GLU A 166 -22.06 -0.49 -0.97
CA GLU A 166 -23.23 -0.77 -1.79
C GLU A 166 -23.32 -2.27 -2.13
N LYS A 167 -24.55 -2.78 -2.30
CA LYS A 167 -24.81 -4.19 -2.68
C LYS A 167 -24.21 -4.60 -4.03
N THR A 168 -23.81 -3.63 -4.84
CA THR A 168 -23.17 -3.82 -6.15
C THR A 168 -21.69 -4.15 -6.01
N VAL A 169 -21.07 -3.92 -4.86
CA VAL A 169 -19.68 -4.29 -4.58
C VAL A 169 -19.59 -5.82 -4.42
N PRO A 170 -18.74 -6.52 -5.18
CA PRO A 170 -18.61 -7.98 -5.06
C PRO A 170 -18.12 -8.41 -3.69
N ASP A 171 -18.67 -9.51 -3.16
CA ASP A 171 -18.33 -10.04 -1.82
C ASP A 171 -16.84 -10.34 -1.63
N TYR A 172 -16.11 -10.69 -2.69
CA TYR A 172 -14.67 -10.95 -2.61
C TYR A 172 -13.82 -9.68 -2.40
N MET A 173 -14.43 -8.49 -2.52
CA MET A 173 -13.84 -7.20 -2.19
C MET A 173 -14.29 -6.68 -0.82
N ALA A 174 -15.26 -7.33 -0.18
CA ALA A 174 -15.93 -6.89 1.03
C ALA A 174 -15.28 -7.40 2.33
#